data_AF-A0A1I1SPK0-F1
#
_entry.id   AF-A0A1I1SPK0-F1
#
_cell.length_a   1.000
_cell.length_b   1.000
_cell.length_c   1.000
_cell.angle_alpha   90.00
_cell.angle_beta   90.00
_cell.angle_gamma   90.00
#
_symmetry.space_group_name_H-M   'P 1'
#
loop_
_entity.id
_entity.type
_entity.pdbx_description
1 polymer ?
#
loop_
_entity_poly.entity_id
_entity_poly.type
_entity_poly.pdbx_seq_one_letter_code
_entity_poly.pdbx_strand_id
1 'polypeptide(L)' 'MTLVILNGKQLREQLHISTTIFYRLRKAGMPYHQLPGGRAYYSLDEVEKWLTQAGYHQEKTWVK' A
#
# COMPACT_ATOMS: atom_id res chain seq x y z
N MET A 1 11.36 11.87 9.21
CA MET A 1 10.20 11.10 8.71
C MET A 1 9.91 11.57 7.29
N THR A 2 10.33 10.83 6.28
CA THR A 2 10.12 11.17 4.87
C THR A 2 8.76 10.65 4.42
N LEU A 3 7.85 11.55 4.06
CA LEU A 3 6.56 11.20 3.46
C LEU A 3 6.81 10.74 2.01
N VAL A 4 6.98 9.44 1.83
CA VAL A 4 7.21 8.86 0.49
C VAL A 4 5.85 8.70 -0.19
N ILE A 5 5.56 9.64 -1.09
CA ILE A 5 4.37 9.59 -1.95
C ILE A 5 4.71 8.76 -3.18
N LEU A 6 3.94 7.70 -3.41
CA LEU A 6 4.17 6.73 -4.46
C LEU A 6 2.96 6.65 -5.41
N ASN A 7 3.24 6.49 -6.69
CA ASN A 7 2.20 6.09 -7.65
C ASN A 7 1.86 4.61 -7.47
N GLY A 8 0.70 4.17 -7.98
CA GLY A 8 0.27 2.77 -7.86
C GLY A 8 1.25 1.74 -8.46
N LYS A 9 2.15 2.13 -9.38
CA LYS A 9 3.26 1.28 -9.83
C LYS A 9 4.36 1.17 -8.77
N GLN A 10 4.84 2.32 -8.29
CA GLN A 10 5.93 2.36 -7.31
C GLN A 10 5.52 1.73 -5.99
N LEU A 11 4.26 1.90 -5.57
CA LEU A 11 3.72 1.25 -4.37
C LEU A 11 3.79 -0.27 -4.45
N ARG A 12 3.47 -0.85 -5.62
CA ARG A 12 3.56 -2.30 -5.85
C ARG A 12 5.00 -2.79 -5.77
N GLU A 13 5.93 -2.03 -6.35
CA GLU A 13 7.36 -2.34 -6.30
C GLU A 13 7.88 -2.26 -4.86
N GLN A 14 7.52 -1.22 -4.11
CA GLN A 14 7.94 -1.03 -2.72
C GLN A 14 7.36 -2.09 -1.77
N LEU A 15 6.09 -2.47 -1.95
CA LEU A 15 5.46 -3.50 -1.14
C LEU A 15 5.75 -4.93 -1.64
N HIS A 16 6.46 -5.09 -2.76
CA HIS A 16 6.70 -6.37 -3.42
C HIS A 16 5.40 -7.18 -3.66
N ILE A 17 4.32 -6.50 -4.05
CA ILE A 17 3.01 -7.13 -4.27
C ILE A 17 2.62 -7.19 -5.75
N SER A 18 1.96 -8.29 -6.14
CA SER A 18 1.36 -8.43 -7.47
C SER A 18 0.21 -7.44 -7.67
N THR A 19 -0.08 -7.09 -8.93
CA THR A 19 -1.24 -6.26 -9.32
C THR A 19 -2.56 -6.80 -8.75
N THR A 20 -2.73 -8.12 -8.71
CA THR A 20 -3.92 -8.76 -8.13
C THR A 20 -4.10 -8.43 -6.65
N ILE A 21 -3.02 -8.50 -5.86
CA ILE A 21 -3.05 -8.15 -4.44
C ILE A 21 -3.36 -6.67 -4.28
N PHE A 22 -2.71 -5.81 -5.07
CA PHE A 22 -2.99 -4.37 -5.06
C PHE A 22 -4.47 -4.05 -5.30
N TYR A 23 -5.12 -4.67 -6.31
CA TYR A 23 -6.55 -4.46 -6.54
C TYR A 23 -7.44 -5.06 -5.44
N ARG A 24 -7.03 -6.17 -4.80
CA ARG A 24 -7.73 -6.70 -3.61
C ARG A 24 -7.65 -5.73 -2.44
N LEU A 25 -6.48 -5.17 -2.15
CA LEU A 25 -6.28 -4.17 -1.10
C LEU A 25 -7.10 -2.91 -1.39
N ARG A 26 -7.09 -2.44 -2.65
CA ARG A 26 -7.93 -1.31 -3.07
C ARG A 26 -9.42 -1.59 -2.87
N LYS A 27 -9.90 -2.79 -3.19
CA LYS A 27 -11.29 -3.21 -2.94
C LYS A 27 -11.60 -3.33 -1.44
N ALA A 28 -10.61 -3.69 -0.63
CA ALA A 28 -10.72 -3.78 0.82
C ALA A 28 -10.71 -2.41 1.52
N GLY A 29 -10.51 -1.31 0.80
CA GLY A 29 -10.54 0.05 1.36
C GLY A 29 -9.17 0.62 1.70
N MET A 30 -8.11 0.14 1.05
CA MET A 30 -6.76 0.71 1.16
C MET A 30 -6.79 2.23 0.94
N PRO A 31 -6.12 3.03 1.79
CA PRO A 31 -6.10 4.48 1.68
C PRO A 31 -5.38 4.88 0.39
N TYR A 32 -6.05 5.70 -0.40
CA TYR A 32 -5.49 6.34 -1.58
C TYR A 32 -5.97 7.78 -1.62
N HIS A 33 -5.09 8.64 -2.10
CA HIS A 33 -5.38 10.06 -2.25
C HIS A 33 -5.45 10.40 -3.73
N GLN A 34 -6.30 11.35 -4.08
CA GLN A 34 -6.45 11.80 -5.45
C GLN A 34 -6.02 13.25 -5.54
N LEU A 35 -5.05 13.54 -6.42
CA LEU A 35 -4.70 14.93 -6.73
C LEU A 35 -5.84 15.59 -7.52
N PRO A 36 -6.07 16.91 -7.33
CA PRO A 36 -6.94 17.67 -8.22
C PRO A 36 -6.37 17.60 -9.65
N GLY A 37 -7.03 16.83 -10.52
CA GLY A 37 -6.49 16.42 -11.83
C GLY A 37 -6.47 14.90 -12.08
N GLY A 38 -6.90 14.09 -11.11
CA GLY A 38 -7.31 12.69 -11.34
C GLY A 38 -6.23 11.62 -11.16
N ARG A 39 -5.00 11.99 -10.80
CA ARG A 39 -3.95 11.01 -10.47
C ARG A 39 -4.07 10.56 -9.02
N ALA A 40 -4.28 9.27 -8.83
CA ALA A 40 -4.26 8.65 -7.52
C ALA A 40 -2.81 8.42 -7.05
N TYR A 41 -2.49 8.84 -5.83
CA TYR A 41 -1.23 8.62 -5.16
C TYR A 41 -1.46 7.94 -3.82
N TYR A 42 -0.41 7.28 -3.34
CA TYR A 42 -0.43 6.46 -2.15
C TYR A 42 0.69 6.92 -1.23
N SER A 43 0.35 7.24 0.01
CA SER A 43 1.34 7.52 1.05
C SER A 43 1.81 6.18 1.63
N LEU A 44 3.10 5.88 1.52
CA LEU A 44 3.65 4.62 2.01
C LEU A 44 3.34 4.41 3.50
N ASP A 45 3.52 5.45 4.32
CA ASP A 45 3.26 5.41 5.76
C ASP A 45 1.79 5.11 6.11
N GLU A 46 0.83 5.73 5.40
CA GLU A 46 -0.59 5.45 5.62
C GLU A 46 -0.97 4.04 5.18
N VAL A 47 -0.39 3.58 4.07
CA VAL A 47 -0.61 2.24 3.56
C VAL A 47 -0.04 1.20 4.52
N GLU A 48 1.17 1.39 5.05
CA GLU A 48 1.78 0.50 6.04
C GLU A 48 0.99 0.46 7.35
N LYS A 49 0.54 1.62 7.84
CA LYS A 49 -0.36 1.70 9.01
C LYS A 49 -1.67 0.97 8.76
N TRP A 50 -2.28 1.19 7.60
CA TRP A 50 -3.52 0.52 7.23
C TRP A 50 -3.33 -0.98 7.09
N LEU A 51 -2.24 -1.45 6.48
CA LEU A 51 -1.91 -2.88 6.39
C LEU A 51 -1.77 -3.50 7.79
N THR A 52 -1.06 -2.82 8.68
CA THR A 52 -0.89 -3.24 10.07
C THR A 52 -2.23 -3.31 10.80
N GLN A 53 -3.10 -2.31 10.64
CA GLN A 53 -4.44 -2.26 11.25
C GLN A 53 -5.40 -3.28 10.65
N ALA A 54 -5.31 -3.53 9.35
CA ALA A 54 -6.15 -4.48 8.63
C ALA A 54 -5.77 -5.94 8.94
N GLY A 55 -4.80 -6.19 9.82
CA GLY A 55 -4.37 -7.53 10.18
C GLY A 55 -3.56 -8.21 9.08
N TYR A 56 -3.19 -7.48 8.01
CA TYR A 56 -2.05 -7.83 7.17
C TYR A 56 -0.78 -7.51 7.96
N HIS A 57 -0.65 -8.11 9.14
CA HIS A 57 0.68 -8.30 9.68
C HIS A 57 1.44 -9.00 8.57
N GLN A 58 2.54 -8.39 8.15
CA GLN A 58 3.59 -9.11 7.46
C GLN A 58 4.06 -10.14 8.48
N GLU A 59 3.35 -11.26 8.53
CA GLU A 59 3.80 -12.49 9.12
C GLU A 59 5.02 -12.86 8.28
N LYS A 60 6.15 -12.25 8.61
CA LYS A 60 7.45 -12.86 8.41
C LYS A 60 7.42 -14.11 9.26
N THR A 61 6.75 -15.16 8.79
CA THR A 61 6.77 -16.49 9.40
C THR A 61 7.78 -17.28 8.56
N TRP A 62 9.08 -17.14 8.86
CA TRP A 62 9.91 -17.94 9.79
C TRP A 62 10.14 -19.37 9.29
N VAL A 63 11.40 -19.71 9.00
CA VAL A 63 11.95 -21.01 9.43
C VAL A 63 13.39 -20.78 9.91
N LYS A 64 13.73 -21.46 11.00
CA LYS A 64 15.04 -21.55 11.68
C LYS A 64 16.17 -21.97 10.76
#